data_AF-A0A923SZW1-F1
#
_entry.id   AF-A0A923SZW1-F1
#
_cell.length_a   1.000
_cell.length_b   1.000
_cell.length_c   1.000
_cell.angle_alpha   90.00
_cell.angle_beta   90.00
_cell.angle_gamma   90.00
#
_symmetry.space_group_name_H-M   'P 1'
#
loop_
_entity.id
_entity.type
_entity.pdbx_description
1 polymer ?
#
loop_
_entity_poly.entity_id
_entity_poly.type
_entity_poly.pdbx_seq_one_letter_code
_entity_poly.pdbx_strand_id
1 'polypeptide(L)'
;MKRRLIPLLLLSGLTLAGTANAGDDGRHGHGRGDRDAHPASVERLAMQNLLAASLAQSTGRDAAEIGTLLAKSRPPEVAEQLGIDRDAMREAMKTARTTLIERYLAAGLITAEQAETLKAASPPPGRRPPR
;
A
#
# COMPACT_ATOMS: atom_id res chain seq x y z
N MET A 1 43.34 -28.10 -18.51
CA MET A 1 42.37 -27.95 -19.62
C MET A 1 41.03 -27.57 -18.97
N LYS A 2 40.30 -26.48 -19.23
CA LYS A 2 40.30 -25.44 -20.27
C LYS A 2 39.91 -24.12 -19.56
N ARG A 3 40.70 -23.06 -19.74
CA ARG A 3 40.30 -21.68 -19.44
C ARG A 3 39.29 -21.27 -20.52
N ARG A 4 38.11 -20.76 -20.14
CA ARG A 4 37.19 -20.12 -21.09
C ARG A 4 37.31 -18.61 -20.90
N LEU A 5 37.93 -17.97 -21.89
CA LEU A 5 37.85 -16.53 -22.13
C LEU A 5 36.40 -16.16 -22.46
N ILE A 6 35.89 -15.07 -21.88
CA ILE A 6 34.69 -14.38 -22.35
C ILE A 6 35.15 -13.00 -22.84
N PRO A 7 34.83 -12.63 -24.10
CA PRO A 7 35.37 -11.44 -24.72
C PRO A 7 34.63 -10.16 -24.31
N LEU A 8 35.44 -9.10 -24.27
CA LEU A 8 35.16 -7.67 -24.32
C LEU A 8 34.30 -7.27 -25.54
N LEU A 9 33.39 -6.30 -25.36
CA LEU A 9 32.79 -5.30 -26.30
C LEU A 9 31.40 -4.92 -25.71
N LEU A 10 30.91 -3.67 -25.64
CA LEU A 10 31.15 -2.48 -26.44
C LEU A 10 30.63 -1.23 -25.68
N LEU A 11 31.35 -0.14 -25.92
CA LEU A 11 31.08 1.28 -25.62
C LEU A 11 29.68 1.77 -26.04
N SER A 12 29.14 2.75 -25.31
CA SER A 12 28.43 3.99 -25.77
C SER A 12 27.73 4.59 -24.53
N GLY A 13 28.16 5.70 -23.94
CA GLY A 13 28.29 7.00 -24.59
C GLY A 13 26.94 7.72 -24.58
N LEU A 14 26.45 8.13 -23.40
CA LEU A 14 25.28 9.01 -23.31
C LEU A 14 25.72 10.38 -22.83
N THR A 15 25.60 11.34 -23.74
CA THR A 15 26.00 12.74 -23.63
C THR A 15 25.09 13.54 -22.72
N LEU A 16 25.74 14.31 -21.85
CA LEU A 16 25.17 15.42 -21.09
C LEU A 16 24.89 16.61 -22.02
N ALA A 17 23.64 17.05 -22.09
CA ALA A 17 23.22 18.36 -22.59
C ALA A 17 22.13 18.84 -21.61
N GLY A 18 22.35 19.86 -20.80
CA GLY A 18 22.44 21.25 -21.24
C GLY A 18 21.13 21.93 -20.83
N THR A 19 21.07 22.44 -19.62
CA THR A 19 19.91 23.14 -19.04
C THR A 19 19.69 24.46 -19.76
N ALA A 20 18.55 24.62 -20.45
CA ALA A 20 18.04 25.91 -20.86
C ALA A 20 16.78 26.20 -20.04
N ASN A 21 16.92 27.10 -19.06
CA ASN A 21 15.82 27.72 -18.35
C ASN A 21 15.46 29.00 -19.11
N ALA A 22 14.24 29.07 -19.62
CA ALA A 22 13.59 30.30 -20.04
C ALA A 22 12.13 30.16 -19.62
N GLY A 23 11.73 30.95 -18.63
CA GLY A 23 10.39 30.94 -18.10
C GLY A 23 9.39 31.53 -19.07
N ASP A 24 8.14 31.14 -18.90
CA ASP A 24 7.03 32.00 -19.26
C ASP A 24 5.85 31.74 -18.32
N ASP A 25 5.29 32.85 -17.86
CA ASP A 25 4.32 32.97 -16.80
C ASP A 25 2.93 32.54 -17.28
N GLY A 26 2.40 31.50 -16.65
CA GLY A 26 1.11 30.92 -17.03
C GLY A 26 0.31 30.45 -15.85
N ARG A 27 -0.27 31.40 -15.11
CA ARG A 27 -1.49 31.23 -14.29
C ARG A 27 -1.41 30.14 -13.23
N HIS A 28 -1.28 30.56 -11.98
CA HIS A 28 -1.57 29.73 -10.80
C HIS A 28 -3.06 29.37 -10.75
N GLY A 29 -3.50 28.45 -11.62
CA GLY A 29 -4.63 27.60 -11.34
C GLY A 29 -4.17 26.61 -10.28
N HIS A 30 -4.86 26.56 -9.13
CA HIS A 30 -4.71 25.50 -8.15
C HIS A 30 -5.05 24.15 -8.79
N GLY A 31 -4.09 23.59 -9.52
CA GLY A 31 -4.10 22.23 -9.99
C GLY A 31 -4.09 21.34 -8.78
N ARG A 32 -5.13 20.52 -8.65
CA ARG A 32 -5.12 19.28 -7.86
C ARG A 32 -4.06 18.37 -8.47
N GLY A 33 -2.79 18.71 -8.29
CA GLY A 33 -1.66 17.88 -8.65
C GLY A 33 -1.76 16.59 -7.85
N ASP A 34 -1.56 15.48 -8.56
CA ASP A 34 -1.21 14.17 -8.07
C ASP A 34 -1.00 14.13 -6.55
N ARG A 35 -2.02 13.68 -5.83
CA ARG A 35 -1.81 13.23 -4.45
C ARG A 35 -0.85 12.07 -4.57
N ASP A 36 0.42 12.37 -4.31
CA ASP A 36 1.56 11.47 -4.34
C ASP A 36 1.10 10.07 -3.93
N ALA A 37 1.13 9.14 -4.87
CA ALA A 37 0.94 7.74 -4.58
C ALA A 37 2.00 7.39 -3.54
N HIS A 38 1.60 7.34 -2.25
CA HIS A 38 2.54 7.05 -1.19
C HIS A 38 3.27 5.77 -1.56
N PRO A 39 4.62 5.78 -1.55
CA PRO A 39 5.39 4.62 -1.93
C PRO A 39 4.96 3.43 -1.09
N ALA A 40 5.03 2.23 -1.66
CA ALA A 40 4.71 1.02 -0.92
C ALA A 40 5.57 0.96 0.35
N SER A 41 4.94 1.04 1.52
CA SER A 41 5.60 0.85 2.81
C SER A 41 5.47 -0.61 3.24
N VAL A 42 6.45 -1.09 4.02
CA VAL A 42 6.41 -2.44 4.60
C VAL A 42 5.13 -2.64 5.42
N GLU A 43 4.74 -1.63 6.21
CA GLU A 43 3.50 -1.64 6.99
C GLU A 43 2.26 -1.79 6.08
N ARG A 44 2.20 -1.04 4.98
CA ARG A 44 1.08 -1.11 4.03
C ARG A 44 0.96 -2.49 3.39
N LEU A 45 2.08 -3.09 2.97
CA LEU A 45 2.10 -4.43 2.39
C LEU A 45 1.74 -5.51 3.43
N ALA A 46 2.23 -5.38 4.66
CA ALA A 46 1.87 -6.26 5.76
C ALA A 46 0.36 -6.19 6.07
N MET A 47 -0.21 -4.99 6.13
CA MET A 47 -1.66 -4.77 6.28
C MET A 47 -2.45 -5.42 5.14
N GLN A 48 -2.01 -5.27 3.89
CA GLN A 48 -2.68 -5.87 2.74
C GLN A 48 -2.70 -7.40 2.82
N ASN A 49 -1.58 -8.02 3.21
CA ASN A 49 -1.50 -9.48 3.39
C ASN A 49 -2.41 -9.97 4.53
N LEU A 50 -2.46 -9.24 5.64
CA LEU A 50 -3.34 -9.57 6.77
C LEU A 50 -4.82 -9.42 6.41
N LEU A 51 -5.17 -8.37 5.67
CA LEU A 51 -6.53 -8.18 5.19
C LEU A 51 -6.93 -9.30 4.21
N ALA A 52 -6.06 -9.66 3.28
CA ALA A 52 -6.30 -10.77 2.37
C ALA A 52 -6.51 -12.09 3.13
N ALA A 53 -5.69 -12.37 4.15
CA ALA A 53 -5.84 -13.55 4.98
C ALA A 53 -7.15 -13.56 5.80
N SER A 54 -7.60 -12.40 6.30
CA SER A 54 -8.87 -12.27 7.02
C SER A 54 -10.06 -12.48 6.09
N LEU A 55 -10.03 -11.90 4.89
CA LEU A 55 -11.08 -12.07 3.88
C LEU A 55 -11.12 -13.49 3.31
N ALA A 56 -9.97 -14.15 3.16
CA ALA A 56 -9.89 -15.54 2.74
C ALA A 56 -10.60 -16.46 3.73
N GLN A 57 -10.41 -16.24 5.04
CA GLN A 57 -11.09 -17.00 6.09
C GLN A 57 -12.62 -16.82 6.07
N SER A 58 -13.12 -15.61 5.81
CA SER A 58 -14.57 -15.36 5.80
C SER A 58 -15.27 -15.74 4.50
N THR A 59 -14.56 -15.70 3.37
CA THR A 59 -15.14 -15.96 2.03
C THR A 59 -14.84 -17.35 1.49
N GLY A 60 -13.87 -18.07 2.07
CA GLY A 60 -13.37 -19.34 1.55
C GLY A 60 -12.57 -19.22 0.25
N ARG A 61 -12.23 -18.00 -0.18
CA ARG A 61 -11.39 -17.74 -1.37
C ARG A 61 -9.91 -17.77 -1.04
N ASP A 62 -9.08 -17.92 -2.07
CA ASP A 62 -7.63 -17.88 -1.90
C ASP A 62 -7.11 -16.49 -1.51
N ALA A 63 -6.16 -16.45 -0.59
CA ALA A 63 -5.61 -15.20 -0.08
C ALA A 63 -4.74 -14.47 -1.12
N ALA A 64 -4.06 -15.17 -2.03
CA ALA A 64 -3.25 -14.52 -3.07
C ALA A 64 -4.14 -13.88 -4.15
N GLU A 65 -5.25 -14.53 -4.49
CA GLU A 65 -6.29 -13.93 -5.35
C GLU A 65 -6.86 -12.66 -4.74
N ILE A 66 -7.26 -12.70 -3.46
CA ILE A 66 -7.77 -11.51 -2.76
C ILE A 66 -6.70 -10.42 -2.66
N GLY A 67 -5.44 -10.77 -2.40
CA GLY A 67 -4.32 -9.84 -2.39
C GLY A 67 -4.17 -9.10 -3.72
N THR A 68 -4.36 -9.81 -4.83
CA THR A 68 -4.35 -9.23 -6.18
C THR A 68 -5.52 -8.28 -6.40
N LEU A 69 -6.72 -8.60 -5.90
CA LEU A 69 -7.87 -7.70 -5.96
C LEU A 69 -7.63 -6.42 -5.16
N LEU A 70 -7.12 -6.53 -3.94
CA LEU A 70 -6.79 -5.40 -3.08
C LEU A 70 -5.72 -4.47 -3.68
N ALA A 71 -4.83 -5.00 -4.53
CA ALA A 71 -3.83 -4.19 -5.22
C ALA A 71 -4.40 -3.36 -6.37
N LYS A 72 -5.50 -3.83 -6.98
CA LYS A 72 -6.09 -3.28 -8.21
C LYS A 72 -7.33 -2.44 -7.96
N SER A 73 -8.03 -2.70 -6.86
CA SER A 73 -9.37 -2.17 -6.62
C SER A 73 -9.49 -1.54 -5.24
N ARG A 74 -10.46 -0.63 -5.09
CA ARG A 74 -10.74 0.03 -3.81
C ARG A 74 -11.51 -0.93 -2.89
N PRO A 75 -11.45 -0.78 -1.55
CA PRO A 75 -12.13 -1.69 -0.63
C PRO A 75 -13.63 -1.91 -0.89
N PRO A 76 -14.45 -0.90 -1.30
CA PRO A 76 -15.85 -1.16 -1.65
C PRO A 76 -16.03 -2.06 -2.89
N GLU A 77 -15.18 -1.89 -3.91
CA GLU A 77 -15.21 -2.71 -5.13
C GLU A 77 -14.78 -4.15 -4.83
N VAL A 78 -13.77 -4.32 -3.96
CA VAL A 78 -13.36 -5.65 -3.49
C VAL A 78 -14.49 -6.30 -2.70
N ALA A 79 -15.17 -5.58 -1.81
CA ALA A 79 -16.32 -6.11 -1.07
C ALA A 79 -17.43 -6.62 -2.00
N GLU A 80 -17.77 -5.85 -3.04
CA GLU A 80 -18.73 -6.24 -4.07
C GLU A 80 -18.29 -7.51 -4.82
N GLN A 81 -17.04 -7.57 -5.27
CA GLN A 81 -16.50 -8.75 -5.99
C GLN A 81 -16.43 -10.01 -5.11
N LEU A 82 -16.25 -9.84 -3.80
CA LEU A 82 -16.24 -10.91 -2.81
C LEU A 82 -17.65 -11.28 -2.31
N GLY A 83 -18.68 -10.51 -2.67
CA GLY A 83 -20.04 -10.73 -2.22
C GLY A 83 -20.24 -10.48 -0.72
N ILE A 84 -19.43 -9.59 -0.11
CA ILE A 84 -19.52 -9.24 1.31
C ILE A 84 -20.04 -7.82 1.51
N ASP A 85 -20.72 -7.59 2.63
CA ASP A 85 -21.19 -6.26 2.96
C ASP A 85 -20.08 -5.36 3.54
N ARG A 86 -20.44 -4.09 3.75
CA ARG A 86 -19.53 -3.06 4.26
C ARG A 86 -19.07 -3.34 5.70
N ASP A 87 -19.90 -3.98 6.52
CA ASP A 87 -19.59 -4.24 7.91
C ASP A 87 -18.64 -5.44 8.02
N ALA A 88 -18.81 -6.48 7.20
CA ALA A 88 -17.85 -7.57 7.03
C ALA A 88 -16.48 -7.07 6.56
N MET A 89 -16.45 -6.16 5.57
CA MET A 89 -15.19 -5.54 5.13
C MET A 89 -14.55 -4.69 6.25
N ARG A 90 -15.36 -3.96 7.03
CA ARG A 90 -14.86 -3.19 8.19
C ARG A 90 -14.26 -4.10 9.25
N GLU A 91 -14.94 -5.20 9.58
CA GLU A 91 -14.46 -6.15 10.57
C GLU A 91 -13.16 -6.81 10.10
N ALA A 92 -13.06 -7.20 8.83
CA ALA A 92 -11.82 -7.75 8.27
C ALA A 92 -10.64 -6.76 8.38
N MET A 93 -10.87 -5.47 8.09
CA MET A 93 -9.83 -4.43 8.29
C MET A 93 -9.44 -4.26 9.76
N LYS A 94 -10.42 -4.33 10.67
CA LYS A 94 -10.19 -4.24 12.11
C LYS A 94 -9.37 -5.44 12.60
N THR A 95 -9.74 -6.65 12.22
CA THR A 95 -8.99 -7.87 12.51
C THR A 95 -7.56 -7.77 12.00
N ALA A 96 -7.36 -7.41 10.73
CA ALA A 96 -6.04 -7.23 10.14
C ALA A 96 -5.18 -6.23 10.92
N ARG A 97 -5.77 -5.09 11.31
CA ARG A 97 -5.08 -4.07 12.11
C ARG A 97 -4.69 -4.58 13.50
N THR A 98 -5.61 -5.23 14.21
CA THR A 98 -5.34 -5.79 15.53
C THR A 98 -4.23 -6.84 15.46
N THR A 99 -4.27 -7.74 14.47
CA THR A 99 -3.24 -8.74 14.27
C THR A 99 -1.87 -8.11 13.96
N LEU A 100 -1.82 -7.01 13.20
CA LEU A 100 -0.54 -6.31 12.96
C LEU A 100 0.03 -5.74 14.26
N ILE A 101 -0.81 -5.10 15.08
CA ILE A 101 -0.42 -4.56 16.39
C ILE A 101 0.11 -5.68 17.30
N GLU A 102 -0.58 -6.82 17.37
CA GLU A 102 -0.16 -7.98 18.16
C GLU A 102 1.19 -8.54 17.69
N ARG A 103 1.44 -8.59 16.38
CA ARG A 103 2.74 -9.00 15.84
C ARG A 103 3.86 -8.04 16.24
N TYR A 104 3.60 -6.74 16.20
CA TYR A 104 4.59 -5.74 16.62
C TYR A 104 4.85 -5.78 18.13
N LEU A 105 3.83 -6.03 18.94
CA LEU A 105 3.98 -6.24 20.38
C LEU A 105 4.80 -7.50 20.68
N ALA A 106 4.47 -8.62 20.04
CA ALA A 106 5.19 -9.88 20.21
C ALA A 106 6.66 -9.79 19.75
N ALA A 107 6.95 -8.96 18.75
CA ALA A 107 8.30 -8.67 18.28
C ALA A 107 9.07 -7.65 19.15
N GLY A 108 8.43 -7.07 20.17
CA GLY A 108 9.04 -6.04 21.02
C GLY A 108 9.27 -4.69 20.33
N LEU A 109 8.61 -4.45 19.18
CA LEU A 109 8.72 -3.19 18.43
C LEU A 109 7.87 -2.07 19.05
N ILE A 110 6.87 -2.44 19.84
CA ILE A 110 6.02 -1.52 20.60
C ILE A 110 5.80 -2.07 22.02
N THR A 111 5.47 -1.18 22.95
CA THR A 111 5.08 -1.56 24.32
C THR A 111 3.61 -1.99 24.39
N ALA A 112 3.23 -2.64 25.50
CA ALA A 112 1.83 -2.99 25.76
C ALA A 112 0.92 -1.75 25.77
N GLU A 113 1.36 -0.66 26.39
CA GLU A 113 0.62 0.62 26.45
C GLU A 113 0.40 1.23 25.06
N GLN A 114 1.43 1.16 24.20
CA GLN A 114 1.33 1.60 22.81
C GLN A 114 0.35 0.72 22.02
N ALA A 115 0.38 -0.59 22.23
CA ALA A 115 -0.55 -1.52 21.59
C ALA A 115 -2.01 -1.19 21.96
N GLU A 116 -2.29 -0.95 23.23
CA GLU A 116 -3.65 -0.58 23.68
C GLU A 116 -4.10 0.78 23.14
N THR A 117 -3.20 1.77 23.13
CA THR A 117 -3.45 3.08 22.52
C THR A 117 -3.80 2.94 21.04
N LEU A 118 -3.05 2.12 20.30
CA LEU A 118 -3.31 1.84 18.90
C LEU A 118 -4.65 1.12 18.72
N LYS A 119 -4.96 0.07 19.49
CA LYS A 119 -6.24 -0.65 19.39
C LYS A 119 -7.44 0.26 19.65
N ALA A 120 -7.35 1.18 20.60
CA ALA A 120 -8.40 2.13 20.94
C ALA A 120 -8.59 3.24 19.89
N ALA A 121 -7.53 3.58 19.13
CA ALA A 121 -7.62 4.60 18.09
C ALA A 121 -8.50 4.11 16.92
N SER A 122 -9.69 4.69 16.80
CA SER A 122 -10.55 4.53 15.62
C SER A 122 -9.94 5.29 14.44
N PRO A 123 -10.02 4.78 13.18
CA PRO A 123 -9.58 5.55 12.01
C PRO A 123 -10.27 6.92 12.01
N PRO A 124 -9.56 8.01 11.69
CA PRO A 124 -10.18 9.33 11.65
C PRO A 124 -11.38 9.30 10.69
N PRO A 125 -12.53 9.87 11.08
CA PRO A 125 -13.68 9.93 10.19
C PRO A 125 -13.22 10.63 8.91
N GLY A 126 -13.33 9.94 7.77
CA GLY A 126 -12.98 10.51 6.47
C GLY A 126 -13.66 11.86 6.34
N ARG A 127 -12.88 12.93 6.12
CA ARG A 127 -13.40 14.29 5.98
C ARG A 127 -14.54 14.26 4.95
N ARG A 128 -15.79 14.39 5.41
CA ARG A 128 -16.92 14.59 4.50
C ARG A 128 -16.68 15.96 3.84
N PRO A 129 -16.70 16.06 2.50
CA PRO A 129 -16.71 17.39 1.89
C PRO A 129 -17.96 18.16 2.37
N PRO A 130 -17.87 19.48 2.58
CA PRO A 130 -19.05 20.29 2.86
C PRO A 130 -20.04 20.15 1.71
N ARG A 131 -21.34 20.06 2.05
CA ARG A 131 -22.45 20.05 1.09
C ARG A 131 -22.64 21.42 0.47
#